data_AF-K7EC37-F1
#
_entry.id   AF-K7EC37-F1
#
_cell.length_a   1.000
_cell.length_b   1.000
_cell.length_c   1.000
_cell.angle_alpha   90.00
_cell.angle_beta   90.00
_cell.angle_gamma   90.00
#
_symmetry.space_group_name_H-M   'P 1'
#
loop_
_entity.id
_entity.type
_entity.pdbx_description
1 polymer ?
#
loop_
_entity_poly.entity_id
_entity_poly.type
_entity_poly.pdbx_seq_one_letter_code
_entity_poly.pdbx_strand_id
1 'polypeptide(L)'
;MSDQGESSKARLEFLAYQDLPITEDEFEKAKLVEGSDAQGQKPSYYVRLGSLSTKMRARSYYQALGRVENVKCRSQETISKLRSTVNLIEFSRENKDNVSQKTQDKLYNSWVEWKKCIGQSDSDELPCAEHIESRAVAVARDLTQQLQVNCRTLIASIQGLPQSVQDQASHVGAMAGDVGAVFHPTSSFKEVSGGRLTLTKGQLQKMKESIDEVMDYLGTNTPLSWLVGPFYLQVVESGKSGNPSEEKNSSQEDQ
;
A
#
# COMPACT_ATOMS: atom_id res chain seq x y z
N MET A 1 28.23 17.00 -4.44
CA MET A 1 27.92 17.17 -3.00
C MET A 1 26.73 18.11 -2.75
N SER A 2 25.83 18.34 -3.72
CA SER A 2 24.67 19.26 -3.55
C SER A 2 23.35 18.56 -3.21
N ASP A 3 23.30 17.23 -3.30
CA ASP A 3 22.06 16.44 -3.22
C ASP A 3 21.49 16.33 -1.80
N GLN A 4 22.35 16.40 -0.78
CA GLN A 4 21.96 16.33 0.63
C GLN A 4 21.28 17.61 1.15
N GLY A 5 21.55 18.76 0.51
CA GLY A 5 21.00 20.07 0.91
C GLY A 5 19.56 20.30 0.45
N GLU A 6 19.19 19.79 -0.73
CA GLU A 6 17.83 19.88 -1.25
C GLU A 6 16.89 18.90 -0.55
N SER A 7 17.36 17.68 -0.27
CA SER A 7 16.61 16.67 0.50
C SER A 7 16.30 17.15 1.93
N SER A 8 17.23 17.84 2.58
CA SER A 8 17.03 18.39 3.93
C SER A 8 16.11 19.61 3.93
N LYS A 9 16.14 20.47 2.91
CA LYS A 9 15.19 21.57 2.75
C LYS A 9 13.78 21.08 2.45
N ALA A 10 13.61 20.12 1.54
CA ALA A 10 12.33 19.50 1.23
C ALA A 10 11.70 18.81 2.46
N ARG A 11 12.54 18.18 3.30
CA ARG A 11 12.12 17.54 4.56
C ARG A 11 11.74 18.54 5.65
N LEU A 12 12.40 19.70 5.71
CA LEU A 12 12.02 20.79 6.62
C LEU A 12 10.76 21.51 6.14
N GLU A 13 10.57 21.69 4.84
CA GLU A 13 9.32 22.18 4.26
C GLU A 13 8.17 21.21 4.53
N PHE A 14 8.38 19.89 4.42
CA PHE A 14 7.40 18.85 4.77
C PHE A 14 6.87 18.99 6.20
N LEU A 15 7.77 19.18 7.18
CA LEU A 15 7.38 19.36 8.59
C LEU A 15 6.57 20.65 8.80
N ALA A 16 6.88 21.72 8.05
CA ALA A 16 6.13 22.97 8.13
C ALA A 16 4.69 22.86 7.62
N TYR A 17 4.40 21.88 6.76
CA TYR A 17 3.07 21.69 6.19
C TYR A 17 2.27 20.57 6.87
N GLN A 18 2.82 19.79 7.81
CA GLN A 18 2.14 18.63 8.39
C GLN A 18 0.89 19.03 9.21
N ASP A 19 0.90 20.20 9.89
CA ASP A 19 -0.07 20.54 10.94
C ASP A 19 -1.10 21.63 10.59
N LEU A 20 -1.15 22.13 9.36
CA LEU A 20 -2.14 23.17 8.99
C LEU A 20 -3.53 22.55 8.74
N PRO A 21 -4.63 23.02 9.34
CA PRO A 21 -5.97 22.57 8.94
C PRO A 21 -6.26 23.01 7.50
N ILE A 22 -6.82 22.12 6.68
CA ILE A 22 -7.24 22.48 5.32
C ILE A 22 -8.56 23.25 5.43
N THR A 23 -8.59 24.50 4.98
CA THR A 23 -9.77 25.36 5.02
C THR A 23 -10.65 25.17 3.78
N GLU A 24 -11.97 25.16 3.96
CA GLU A 24 -12.99 24.91 2.93
C GLU A 24 -12.91 25.87 1.73
N ASP A 25 -12.52 27.13 1.98
CA ASP A 25 -12.31 28.16 0.96
C ASP A 25 -11.26 27.80 -0.12
N GLU A 26 -10.33 26.88 0.19
CA GLU A 26 -9.31 26.42 -0.75
C GLU A 26 -9.79 25.24 -1.64
N PHE A 27 -10.88 24.55 -1.25
CA PHE A 27 -11.49 23.46 -2.02
C PHE A 27 -12.54 23.92 -3.02
N GLU A 28 -13.23 25.04 -2.77
CA GLU A 28 -14.31 25.58 -3.63
C GLU A 28 -13.89 25.88 -5.08
N LYS A 29 -12.58 26.05 -5.33
CA LYS A 29 -12.03 26.29 -6.69
C LYS A 29 -11.45 25.04 -7.34
N ALA A 30 -11.36 23.93 -6.62
CA ALA A 30 -10.77 22.70 -7.12
C ALA A 30 -11.82 21.83 -7.80
N LYS A 31 -11.48 21.21 -8.94
CA LYS A 31 -12.31 20.17 -9.55
C LYS A 31 -12.25 18.91 -8.67
N LEU A 32 -13.17 18.82 -7.73
CA LEU A 32 -13.37 17.66 -6.87
C LEU A 32 -13.88 16.49 -7.71
N VAL A 33 -13.28 15.33 -7.51
CA VAL A 33 -13.78 14.04 -7.99
C VAL A 33 -14.27 13.29 -6.75
N GLU A 34 -15.57 13.02 -6.69
CA GLU A 34 -16.13 12.17 -5.64
C GLU A 34 -15.59 10.74 -5.76
N GLY A 35 -15.13 10.21 -4.63
CA GLY A 35 -14.71 8.82 -4.50
C GLY A 35 -15.30 8.19 -3.24
N SER A 36 -15.35 6.87 -3.22
CA SER A 36 -15.63 6.11 -2.00
C SER A 36 -14.30 5.63 -1.42
N ASP A 37 -14.04 5.91 -0.14
CA ASP A 37 -12.86 5.36 0.54
C ASP A 37 -13.03 3.84 0.70
N ALA A 38 -11.94 3.12 0.94
CA ALA A 38 -11.98 1.67 1.11
C ALA A 38 -12.81 1.22 2.33
N GLN A 39 -13.20 2.15 3.23
CA GLN A 39 -13.99 1.90 4.43
C GLN A 39 -15.48 2.27 4.29
N GLY A 40 -15.89 3.03 3.28
CA GLY A 40 -17.28 3.39 2.98
C GLY A 40 -17.99 4.25 4.02
N GLN A 41 -17.28 4.85 4.99
CA GLN A 41 -17.91 5.51 6.14
C GLN A 41 -18.06 7.03 6.00
N LYS A 42 -17.30 7.69 5.10
CA LYS A 42 -17.39 9.14 4.86
C LYS A 42 -17.20 9.47 3.37
N PRO A 43 -17.90 10.48 2.83
CA PRO A 43 -17.64 10.95 1.48
C PRO A 43 -16.18 11.40 1.38
N SER A 44 -15.46 10.82 0.43
CA SER A 44 -14.04 11.05 0.24
C SER A 44 -13.82 11.76 -1.09
N TYR A 45 -12.95 12.75 -1.11
CA TYR A 45 -12.72 13.57 -2.29
C TYR A 45 -11.30 13.43 -2.81
N TYR A 46 -11.16 13.41 -4.13
CA TYR A 46 -9.88 13.41 -4.83
C TYR A 46 -9.76 14.65 -5.68
N VAL A 47 -8.56 15.23 -5.74
CA VAL A 47 -8.29 16.47 -6.49
C VAL A 47 -7.05 16.31 -7.34
N ARG A 48 -7.06 16.88 -8.54
CA ARG A 48 -5.86 16.96 -9.39
C ARG A 48 -4.86 17.95 -8.80
N LEU A 49 -3.59 17.56 -8.66
CA LEU A 49 -2.53 18.44 -8.13
C LEU A 49 -2.47 19.81 -8.81
N GLY A 50 -2.70 19.87 -10.11
CA GLY A 50 -2.68 21.11 -10.90
C GLY A 50 -3.81 22.09 -10.57
N SER A 51 -4.91 21.62 -9.98
CA SER A 51 -6.04 22.45 -9.56
C SER A 51 -5.82 23.11 -8.20
N LEU A 52 -4.78 22.72 -7.46
CA LEU A 52 -4.47 23.23 -6.14
C LEU A 52 -3.57 24.48 -6.20
N SER A 53 -3.69 25.34 -5.17
CA SER A 53 -2.77 26.45 -4.91
C SER A 53 -1.33 25.93 -4.72
N THR A 54 -0.30 26.76 -4.91
CA THR A 54 1.10 26.31 -4.80
C THR A 54 1.43 25.67 -3.45
N LYS A 55 0.92 26.24 -2.35
CA LYS A 55 1.13 25.70 -0.99
C LYS A 55 0.41 24.37 -0.80
N MET A 56 -0.88 24.32 -1.17
CA MET A 56 -1.68 23.10 -1.01
C MET A 56 -1.22 21.97 -1.94
N ARG A 57 -0.74 22.32 -3.14
CA ARG A 57 -0.13 21.39 -4.09
C ARG A 57 1.11 20.73 -3.51
N ALA A 58 2.05 21.52 -2.99
CA ALA A 58 3.29 20.99 -2.41
C ALA A 58 2.98 20.01 -1.26
N ARG A 59 2.10 20.40 -0.34
CA ARG A 59 1.67 19.55 0.77
C ARG A 59 0.99 18.26 0.30
N SER A 60 -0.01 18.39 -0.58
CA SER A 60 -0.78 17.24 -1.06
C SER A 60 0.09 16.27 -1.87
N TYR A 61 1.08 16.79 -2.59
CA TYR A 61 2.10 16.00 -3.27
C TYR A 61 2.90 15.16 -2.28
N TYR A 62 3.51 15.75 -1.25
CA TYR A 62 4.30 14.98 -0.28
C TYR A 62 3.46 14.00 0.53
N GLN A 63 2.22 14.35 0.87
CA GLN A 63 1.32 13.42 1.55
C GLN A 63 0.97 12.23 0.64
N ALA A 64 0.73 12.46 -0.64
CA ALA A 64 0.48 11.40 -1.61
C ALA A 64 1.73 10.54 -1.84
N LEU A 65 2.89 11.17 -1.94
CA LEU A 65 4.18 10.49 -2.06
C LEU A 65 4.42 9.55 -0.89
N GLY A 66 4.25 10.01 0.35
CA GLY A 66 4.39 9.19 1.55
C GLY A 66 3.42 7.99 1.60
N ARG A 67 2.21 8.11 1.03
CA ARG A 67 1.29 6.97 0.87
C ARG A 67 1.83 5.94 -0.12
N VAL A 68 2.32 6.38 -1.27
CA VAL A 68 2.92 5.48 -2.28
C VAL A 68 4.17 4.80 -1.71
N GLU A 69 5.02 5.54 -1.00
CA GLU A 69 6.18 5.00 -0.29
C GLU A 69 5.79 3.93 0.73
N ASN A 70 4.74 4.16 1.52
CA ASN A 70 4.24 3.17 2.46
C ASN A 70 3.79 1.88 1.76
N VAL A 71 3.04 2.01 0.66
CA VAL A 71 2.59 0.87 -0.15
C VAL A 71 3.77 0.12 -0.76
N LYS A 72 4.78 0.85 -1.26
CA LYS A 72 6.04 0.27 -1.75
C LYS A 72 6.73 -0.56 -0.68
N CYS A 73 6.99 0.03 0.50
CA CYS A 73 7.67 -0.66 1.61
C CYS A 73 6.92 -1.94 2.01
N ARG A 74 5.60 -1.84 2.21
CA ARG A 74 4.76 -3.00 2.55
C ARG A 74 4.80 -4.07 1.47
N SER A 75 4.71 -3.68 0.20
CA SER A 75 4.79 -4.62 -0.93
C SER A 75 6.13 -5.33 -0.99
N GLN A 76 7.24 -4.60 -0.82
CA GLN A 76 8.59 -5.17 -0.84
C GLN A 76 8.84 -6.12 0.34
N GLU A 77 8.32 -5.80 1.52
CA GLU A 77 8.34 -6.70 2.68
C GLU A 77 7.57 -7.99 2.38
N THR A 78 6.33 -7.88 1.89
CA THR A 78 5.51 -9.03 1.51
C THR A 78 6.19 -9.88 0.42
N ILE A 79 6.75 -9.25 -0.62
CA ILE A 79 7.51 -9.92 -1.69
C ILE A 79 8.71 -10.70 -1.10
N SER A 80 9.44 -10.10 -0.16
CA SER A 80 10.60 -10.73 0.47
C SER A 80 10.19 -11.96 1.29
N LYS A 81 9.13 -11.84 2.10
CA LYS A 81 8.56 -12.97 2.87
C LYS A 81 8.05 -14.08 1.95
N LEU A 82 7.41 -13.72 0.83
CA LEU A 82 6.89 -14.68 -0.12
C LEU A 82 8.02 -15.40 -0.85
N ARG A 83 9.10 -14.70 -1.23
CA ARG A 83 10.29 -15.30 -1.81
C ARG A 83 10.97 -16.29 -0.85
N SER A 84 11.12 -15.92 0.43
CA SER A 84 11.63 -16.85 1.45
C SER A 84 10.75 -18.09 1.60
N THR A 85 9.43 -17.92 1.52
CA THR A 85 8.48 -19.05 1.56
C THR A 85 8.63 -19.95 0.34
N VAL A 86 8.75 -19.38 -0.86
CA VAL A 86 9.00 -20.13 -2.10
C VAL A 86 10.30 -20.93 -2.02
N ASN A 87 11.37 -20.36 -1.46
CA ASN A 87 12.64 -21.05 -1.27
C ASN A 87 12.51 -22.25 -0.31
N LEU A 88 11.75 -22.11 0.78
CA LEU A 88 11.50 -23.21 1.71
C LEU A 88 10.74 -24.36 1.01
N ILE A 89 9.72 -24.02 0.21
CA ILE A 89 8.95 -25.00 -0.58
C ILE A 89 9.86 -25.73 -1.56
N GLU A 90 10.70 -24.99 -2.30
CA GLU A 90 11.64 -25.55 -3.27
C GLU A 90 12.64 -26.49 -2.59
N PHE A 91 13.26 -26.04 -1.49
CA PHE A 91 14.21 -26.84 -0.71
C PHE A 91 13.57 -28.13 -0.18
N SER A 92 12.37 -28.06 0.38
CA SER A 92 11.65 -29.24 0.86
C SER A 92 11.36 -30.24 -0.26
N ARG A 93 10.97 -29.77 -1.45
CA ARG A 93 10.71 -30.62 -2.62
C ARG A 93 11.95 -31.32 -3.13
N GLU A 94 13.07 -30.61 -3.25
CA GLU A 94 14.34 -31.16 -3.74
C GLU A 94 14.92 -32.24 -2.82
N ASN A 95 14.56 -32.21 -1.54
CA ASN A 95 15.12 -33.08 -0.51
C ASN A 95 14.15 -34.16 0.00
N LYS A 96 12.96 -34.28 -0.60
CA LYS A 96 11.89 -35.16 -0.11
C LYS A 96 12.25 -36.65 -0.10
N ASP A 97 13.06 -37.10 -1.05
CA ASP A 97 13.50 -38.50 -1.14
C ASP A 97 14.81 -38.77 -0.37
N ASN A 98 15.37 -37.74 0.27
CA ASN A 98 16.64 -37.83 0.97
C ASN A 98 16.44 -38.04 2.47
N VAL A 99 16.65 -39.27 2.92
CA VAL A 99 16.47 -39.70 4.33
C VAL A 99 17.71 -39.40 5.20
N SER A 100 18.72 -38.70 4.68
CA SER A 100 19.92 -38.42 5.49
C SER A 100 19.62 -37.43 6.62
N GLN A 101 20.08 -37.75 7.82
CA GLN A 101 19.95 -36.88 9.01
C GLN A 101 20.45 -35.46 8.72
N LYS A 102 21.58 -35.33 8.03
CA LYS A 102 22.17 -34.05 7.63
C LYS A 102 21.22 -33.20 6.76
N THR A 103 20.39 -33.82 5.92
CA THR A 103 19.41 -33.11 5.09
C THR A 103 18.18 -32.70 5.90
N GLN A 104 17.74 -33.54 6.85
CA GLN A 104 16.68 -33.19 7.79
C GLN A 104 17.07 -32.01 8.69
N ASP A 105 18.31 -32.01 9.22
CA ASP A 105 18.83 -30.92 10.04
C ASP A 105 18.88 -29.60 9.25
N LYS A 106 19.24 -29.65 7.96
CA LYS A 106 19.21 -28.48 7.07
C LYS A 106 17.80 -27.96 6.81
N LEU A 107 16.83 -28.85 6.61
CA LEU A 107 15.42 -28.45 6.44
C LEU A 107 14.90 -27.77 7.70
N TYR A 108 15.20 -28.33 8.87
CA TYR A 108 14.84 -27.73 10.14
C TYR A 108 15.47 -26.34 10.33
N ASN A 109 16.76 -26.20 10.03
CA ASN A 109 17.43 -24.89 10.09
C ASN A 109 16.81 -23.87 9.12
N SER A 110 16.52 -24.28 7.88
CA SER A 110 15.83 -23.44 6.89
C SER A 110 14.43 -23.04 7.35
N TRP A 111 13.72 -23.92 8.04
CA TRP A 111 12.41 -23.65 8.63
C TRP A 111 12.49 -22.62 9.75
N VAL A 112 13.45 -22.76 10.67
CA VAL A 112 13.67 -21.82 11.78
C VAL A 112 14.01 -20.43 11.26
N GLU A 113 14.94 -20.32 10.30
CA GLU A 113 15.28 -19.04 9.66
C GLU A 113 14.07 -18.45 8.90
N TRP A 114 13.30 -19.28 8.20
CA TRP A 114 12.09 -18.83 7.51
C TRP A 114 11.03 -18.28 8.48
N LYS A 115 10.78 -18.94 9.62
CA LYS A 115 9.85 -18.46 10.66
C LYS A 115 10.24 -17.05 11.13
N LYS A 116 11.55 -16.84 11.34
CA LYS A 116 12.10 -15.53 11.70
C LYS A 116 11.88 -14.50 10.59
N CYS A 117 12.08 -14.85 9.33
CA CYS A 117 11.82 -13.95 8.19
C CYS A 117 10.36 -13.49 8.09
N ILE A 118 9.39 -14.36 8.44
CA ILE A 118 7.97 -14.02 8.38
C ILE A 118 7.42 -13.42 9.69
N GLY A 119 8.27 -13.25 10.72
CA GLY A 119 7.90 -12.65 12.00
C GLY A 119 7.06 -13.55 12.91
N GLN A 120 7.13 -14.88 12.74
CA GLN A 120 6.45 -15.83 13.61
C GLN A 120 7.38 -16.27 14.75
N SER A 121 6.90 -16.21 16.00
CA SER A 121 7.68 -16.60 17.18
C SER A 121 7.81 -18.12 17.34
N ASP A 122 8.72 -18.52 18.24
CA ASP A 122 8.97 -19.91 18.58
C ASP A 122 7.76 -20.54 19.28
N SER A 123 7.02 -21.31 18.50
CA SER A 123 6.25 -22.44 19.02
C SER A 123 7.22 -23.62 19.14
N ASP A 124 7.21 -24.27 20.32
CA ASP A 124 8.04 -25.44 20.67
C ASP A 124 7.64 -26.73 19.91
N GLU A 125 6.73 -26.65 18.93
CA GLU A 125 6.35 -27.82 18.14
C GLU A 125 7.47 -28.26 17.21
N LEU A 126 7.96 -29.48 17.43
CA LEU A 126 8.80 -30.21 16.47
C LEU A 126 8.02 -30.39 15.17
N PRO A 127 8.47 -29.78 14.06
CA PRO A 127 7.68 -29.79 12.84
C PRO A 127 7.85 -31.13 12.12
N CYS A 128 6.76 -31.84 11.87
CA CYS A 128 6.72 -32.91 10.87
C CYS A 128 6.71 -32.30 9.47
N ALA A 129 7.22 -33.01 8.46
CA ALA A 129 7.28 -32.55 7.07
C ALA A 129 5.91 -32.07 6.55
N GLU A 130 4.83 -32.81 6.82
CA GLU A 130 3.47 -32.43 6.40
C GLU A 130 2.96 -31.13 7.05
N HIS A 131 3.39 -30.86 8.29
CA HIS A 131 3.07 -29.61 8.99
C HIS A 131 3.84 -28.42 8.37
N ILE A 132 5.11 -28.63 8.00
CA ILE A 132 5.89 -27.63 7.27
C ILE A 132 5.22 -27.32 5.92
N GLU A 133 4.75 -28.36 5.21
CA GLU A 133 4.12 -28.17 3.91
C GLU A 133 2.85 -27.31 4.01
N SER A 134 1.90 -27.76 4.82
CA SER A 134 0.61 -27.10 4.99
C SER A 134 0.76 -25.66 5.49
N ARG A 135 1.68 -25.43 6.45
CA ARG A 135 1.94 -24.09 6.99
C ARG A 135 2.60 -23.16 5.99
N ALA A 136 3.60 -23.63 5.24
CA ALA A 136 4.26 -22.80 4.23
C ALA A 136 3.29 -22.42 3.10
N VAL A 137 2.42 -23.34 2.65
CA VAL A 137 1.37 -23.04 1.67
C VAL A 137 0.37 -22.02 2.23
N ALA A 138 -0.08 -22.18 3.46
CA ALA A 138 -1.00 -21.24 4.09
C ALA A 138 -0.40 -19.82 4.19
N VAL A 139 0.85 -19.72 4.61
CA VAL A 139 1.59 -18.44 4.66
C VAL A 139 1.76 -17.86 3.25
N ALA A 140 2.09 -18.67 2.23
CA ALA A 140 2.20 -18.20 0.86
C ALA A 140 0.88 -17.61 0.33
N ARG A 141 -0.26 -18.23 0.65
CA ARG A 141 -1.59 -17.72 0.30
C ARG A 141 -1.88 -16.38 0.96
N ASP A 142 -1.68 -16.29 2.27
CA ASP A 142 -1.91 -15.06 3.03
C ASP A 142 -1.04 -13.91 2.50
N LEU A 143 0.26 -14.14 2.35
CA LEU A 143 1.19 -13.16 1.80
C LEU A 143 0.79 -12.74 0.37
N THR A 144 0.31 -13.67 -0.45
CA THR A 144 -0.14 -13.30 -1.81
C THR A 144 -1.42 -12.47 -1.78
N GLN A 145 -2.36 -12.77 -0.88
CA GLN A 145 -3.55 -11.93 -0.68
C GLN A 145 -3.17 -10.52 -0.21
N GLN A 146 -2.25 -10.41 0.76
CA GLN A 146 -1.71 -9.11 1.20
C GLN A 146 -1.07 -8.35 0.04
N LEU A 147 -0.29 -9.04 -0.79
CA LEU A 147 0.35 -8.44 -1.96
C LEU A 147 -0.67 -7.92 -2.97
N GLN A 148 -1.72 -8.69 -3.27
CA GLN A 148 -2.81 -8.24 -4.15
C GLN A 148 -3.56 -7.02 -3.59
N VAL A 149 -3.81 -6.99 -2.28
CA VAL A 149 -4.39 -5.80 -1.63
C VAL A 149 -3.46 -4.59 -1.77
N ASN A 150 -2.17 -4.75 -1.51
CA ASN A 150 -1.19 -3.68 -1.69
C ASN A 150 -1.14 -3.19 -3.15
N CYS A 151 -1.23 -4.08 -4.15
CA CYS A 151 -1.27 -3.71 -5.56
C CYS A 151 -2.52 -2.88 -5.91
N ARG A 152 -3.70 -3.27 -5.40
CA ARG A 152 -4.93 -2.48 -5.59
C ARG A 152 -4.80 -1.09 -4.97
N THR A 153 -4.23 -1.00 -3.77
CA THR A 153 -3.95 0.28 -3.11
C THR A 153 -2.96 1.11 -3.91
N LEU A 154 -1.91 0.50 -4.47
CA LEU A 154 -0.95 1.18 -5.34
C LEU A 154 -1.65 1.80 -6.54
N ILE A 155 -2.41 0.99 -7.29
CA ILE A 155 -3.16 1.43 -8.48
C ILE A 155 -4.11 2.59 -8.14
N ALA A 156 -4.83 2.51 -7.02
CA ALA A 156 -5.69 3.58 -6.55
C ALA A 156 -4.91 4.86 -6.18
N SER A 157 -3.71 4.72 -5.59
CA SER A 157 -2.89 5.85 -5.16
C SER A 157 -2.21 6.61 -6.30
N ILE A 158 -2.10 6.01 -7.48
CA ILE A 158 -1.43 6.61 -8.65
C ILE A 158 -2.39 7.04 -9.77
N GLN A 159 -3.69 7.14 -9.47
CA GLN A 159 -4.68 7.54 -10.47
C GLN A 159 -4.36 8.93 -11.03
N GLY A 160 -4.46 9.09 -12.36
CA GLY A 160 -4.19 10.36 -13.04
C GLY A 160 -2.71 10.63 -13.36
N LEU A 161 -1.79 9.72 -13.01
CA LEU A 161 -0.43 9.72 -13.56
C LEU A 161 -0.41 9.39 -15.07
N PRO A 162 0.71 9.57 -15.79
CA PRO A 162 0.81 9.12 -17.18
C PRO A 162 0.47 7.64 -17.34
N GLN A 163 -0.14 7.29 -18.48
CA GLN A 163 -0.63 5.94 -18.74
C GLN A 163 0.48 4.88 -18.59
N SER A 164 1.71 5.18 -19.01
CA SER A 164 2.86 4.28 -18.87
C SER A 164 3.12 3.85 -17.41
N VAL A 165 2.95 4.77 -16.45
CA VAL A 165 3.14 4.49 -15.01
C VAL A 165 1.96 3.70 -14.45
N GLN A 166 0.75 4.02 -14.91
CA GLN A 166 -0.46 3.26 -14.52
C GLN A 166 -0.45 1.83 -15.06
N ASP A 167 0.02 1.64 -16.29
CA ASP A 167 0.19 0.32 -16.92
C ASP A 167 1.21 -0.52 -16.15
N GLN A 168 2.29 0.09 -15.68
CA GLN A 168 3.29 -0.57 -14.86
C GLN A 168 2.72 -1.09 -13.53
N ALA A 169 1.99 -0.26 -12.79
CA ALA A 169 1.33 -0.72 -11.56
C ALA A 169 0.25 -1.77 -11.81
N SER A 170 -0.46 -1.66 -12.95
CA SER A 170 -1.44 -2.67 -13.37
C SER A 170 -0.76 -4.01 -13.68
N HIS A 171 0.41 -3.99 -14.31
CA HIS A 171 1.22 -5.18 -14.57
C HIS A 171 1.70 -5.85 -13.28
N VAL A 172 2.09 -5.05 -12.27
CA VAL A 172 2.40 -5.55 -10.91
C VAL A 172 1.19 -6.29 -10.32
N GLY A 173 0.00 -5.72 -10.44
CA GLY A 173 -1.25 -6.38 -10.00
C GLY A 173 -1.53 -7.70 -10.73
N ALA A 174 -1.30 -7.75 -12.04
CA ALA A 174 -1.46 -8.98 -12.82
C ALA A 174 -0.47 -10.08 -12.38
N MET A 175 0.82 -9.73 -12.20
CA MET A 175 1.83 -10.66 -11.68
C MET A 175 1.47 -11.18 -10.28
N ALA A 176 0.94 -10.33 -9.40
CA ALA A 176 0.45 -10.76 -8.08
C ALA A 176 -0.72 -11.75 -8.18
N GLY A 177 -1.59 -11.60 -9.19
CA GLY A 177 -2.65 -12.54 -9.54
C GLY A 177 -2.10 -13.89 -9.95
N ASP A 178 -1.13 -13.91 -10.88
CA ASP A 178 -0.49 -15.12 -11.38
C ASP A 178 0.21 -15.90 -10.25
N VAL A 179 0.97 -15.19 -9.40
CA VAL A 179 1.61 -15.79 -8.21
C VAL A 179 0.55 -16.39 -7.29
N GLY A 180 -0.59 -15.73 -7.10
CA GLY A 180 -1.70 -16.24 -6.28
C GLY A 180 -2.30 -17.52 -6.83
N ALA A 181 -2.45 -17.62 -8.15
CA ALA A 181 -2.95 -18.82 -8.81
C ALA A 181 -2.04 -20.04 -8.64
N VAL A 182 -0.76 -19.85 -8.32
CA VAL A 182 0.17 -20.94 -7.98
C VAL A 182 -0.19 -21.60 -6.64
N PHE A 183 -0.63 -20.82 -5.65
CA PHE A 183 -0.85 -21.31 -4.29
C PHE A 183 -2.32 -21.52 -3.93
N HIS A 184 -3.27 -20.98 -4.71
CA HIS A 184 -4.71 -21.08 -4.41
C HIS A 184 -5.24 -22.53 -4.43
N PRO A 185 -5.02 -23.35 -5.48
CA PRO A 185 -5.57 -24.71 -5.51
C PRO A 185 -4.75 -25.73 -4.71
N THR A 186 -3.54 -25.38 -4.26
CA THR A 186 -2.58 -26.40 -3.83
C THR A 186 -2.68 -26.72 -2.34
N SER A 187 -2.99 -27.94 -1.96
CA SER A 187 -2.99 -28.42 -0.57
C SER A 187 -1.64 -29.02 -0.14
N SER A 188 -0.75 -29.32 -1.09
CA SER A 188 0.58 -29.88 -0.83
C SER A 188 1.64 -29.36 -1.80
N PHE A 189 2.91 -29.44 -1.38
CA PHE A 189 4.07 -29.08 -2.21
C PHE A 189 4.20 -29.91 -3.50
N LYS A 190 3.56 -31.09 -3.57
CA LYS A 190 3.56 -31.94 -4.77
C LYS A 190 2.88 -31.28 -5.98
N GLU A 191 1.94 -30.37 -5.74
CA GLU A 191 1.09 -29.76 -6.77
C GLU A 191 1.73 -28.51 -7.39
N VAL A 192 2.77 -27.94 -6.76
CA VAL A 192 3.53 -26.82 -7.30
C VAL A 192 4.80 -27.37 -7.98
N SER A 193 4.88 -27.28 -9.30
CA SER A 193 6.09 -27.72 -10.03
C SER A 193 7.28 -26.77 -9.83
N GLY A 194 8.50 -27.29 -9.96
CA GLY A 194 9.73 -26.49 -9.82
C GLY A 194 9.76 -25.30 -10.79
N GLY A 195 9.32 -25.51 -12.04
CA GLY A 195 9.20 -24.44 -13.02
C GLY A 195 8.23 -23.32 -12.60
N ARG A 196 7.15 -23.65 -11.88
CA ARG A 196 6.24 -22.64 -11.31
C ARG A 196 6.90 -21.85 -10.19
N LEU A 197 7.69 -22.50 -9.32
CA LEU A 197 8.46 -21.80 -8.27
C LEU A 197 9.50 -20.85 -8.87
N THR A 198 10.21 -21.28 -9.91
CA THR A 198 11.16 -20.43 -10.65
C THR A 198 10.44 -19.23 -11.30
N LEU A 199 9.31 -19.47 -11.96
CA LEU A 199 8.50 -18.41 -12.56
C LEU A 199 8.02 -17.41 -11.49
N THR A 200 7.48 -17.89 -10.37
CA THR A 200 7.06 -17.06 -9.23
C THR A 200 8.21 -16.18 -8.74
N LYS A 201 9.42 -16.73 -8.53
CA LYS A 201 10.59 -15.93 -8.13
C LYS A 201 10.92 -14.83 -9.13
N GLY A 202 10.85 -15.13 -10.43
CA GLY A 202 11.05 -14.14 -11.49
C GLY A 202 9.99 -13.04 -11.48
N GLN A 203 8.71 -13.40 -11.31
CA GLN A 203 7.61 -12.43 -11.20
C GLN A 203 7.78 -11.54 -9.97
N LEU A 204 8.11 -12.11 -8.81
CA LEU A 204 8.37 -11.34 -7.58
C LEU A 204 9.51 -10.32 -7.73
N GLN A 205 10.57 -10.70 -8.45
CA GLN A 205 11.68 -9.80 -8.73
C GLN A 205 11.24 -8.64 -9.66
N LYS A 206 10.55 -8.96 -10.76
CA LYS A 206 10.02 -7.95 -11.69
C LYS A 206 9.01 -7.01 -11.03
N MET A 207 8.17 -7.53 -10.13
CA MET A 207 7.24 -6.72 -9.34
C MET A 207 7.99 -5.70 -8.48
N LYS A 208 9.07 -6.12 -7.81
CA LYS A 208 9.88 -5.21 -7.00
C LYS A 208 10.46 -4.09 -7.85
N GLU A 209 11.08 -4.43 -8.97
CA GLU A 209 11.65 -3.47 -9.93
C GLU A 209 10.58 -2.50 -10.45
N SER A 210 9.41 -3.01 -10.83
CA SER A 210 8.32 -2.18 -11.34
C SER A 210 7.75 -1.21 -10.30
N ILE A 211 7.68 -1.61 -9.03
CA ILE A 211 7.27 -0.72 -7.93
C ILE A 211 8.35 0.34 -7.69
N ASP A 212 9.64 -0.01 -7.80
CA ASP A 212 10.74 0.93 -7.68
C ASP A 212 10.68 1.99 -8.79
N GLU A 213 10.45 1.58 -10.05
CA GLU A 213 10.31 2.49 -11.19
C GLU A 213 9.14 3.48 -11.05
N VAL A 214 7.98 3.03 -10.54
CA VAL A 214 6.85 3.93 -10.24
C VAL A 214 7.25 4.99 -9.21
N MET A 215 7.99 4.59 -8.18
CA MET A 215 8.46 5.49 -7.13
C MET A 215 9.52 6.47 -7.67
N ASP A 216 10.43 6.01 -8.51
CA ASP A 216 11.46 6.85 -9.14
C ASP A 216 10.85 7.91 -10.05
N TYR A 217 9.80 7.56 -10.80
CA TYR A 217 9.02 8.55 -11.57
C TYR A 217 8.43 9.64 -10.67
N LEU A 218 7.82 9.24 -9.54
CA LEU A 218 7.23 10.19 -8.61
C LEU A 218 8.28 11.05 -7.91
N GLY A 219 9.46 10.51 -7.58
CA GLY A 219 10.54 11.29 -6.97
C GLY A 219 11.15 12.35 -7.91
N THR A 220 11.10 12.12 -9.22
CA THR A 220 11.69 13.00 -10.24
C THR A 220 10.70 13.97 -10.87
N ASN A 221 9.39 13.81 -10.63
CA ASN A 221 8.34 14.58 -11.28
C ASN A 221 7.29 15.10 -10.29
N THR A 222 6.67 16.24 -10.61
CA THR A 222 5.46 16.72 -9.90
C THR A 222 4.26 16.73 -10.86
N PRO A 223 3.63 15.56 -11.10
CA PRO A 223 2.60 15.41 -12.12
C PRO A 223 1.31 16.15 -11.73
N LEU A 224 0.99 17.23 -12.45
CA LEU A 224 -0.20 18.05 -12.20
C LEU A 224 -1.53 17.30 -12.40
N SER A 225 -1.53 16.22 -13.18
CA SER A 225 -2.72 15.42 -13.44
C SER A 225 -3.03 14.39 -12.34
N TRP A 226 -2.08 14.15 -11.42
CA TRP A 226 -2.20 13.18 -10.33
C TRP A 226 -3.38 13.51 -9.42
N LEU A 227 -4.27 12.53 -9.23
CA LEU A 227 -5.38 12.60 -8.29
C LEU A 227 -4.86 12.26 -6.90
N VAL A 228 -4.83 13.26 -6.02
CA VAL A 228 -4.42 13.13 -4.63
C VAL A 228 -5.63 13.15 -3.71
N GLY A 229 -5.59 12.34 -2.66
CA GLY A 229 -6.68 12.11 -1.73
C GLY A 229 -6.49 10.78 -0.97
N PRO A 230 -7.48 10.34 -0.16
CA PRO A 230 -8.75 10.99 0.07
C PRO A 230 -8.63 12.24 0.97
N PHE A 231 -9.38 13.28 0.65
CA PHE A 231 -9.67 14.40 1.54
C PHE A 231 -11.06 14.20 2.15
N TYR A 232 -11.20 14.56 3.43
CA TYR A 232 -12.47 14.50 4.15
C TYR A 232 -12.88 15.93 4.49
N LEU A 233 -14.03 16.36 3.96
CA LEU A 233 -14.62 17.64 4.36
C LEU A 233 -15.09 17.51 5.81
N GLN A 234 -14.59 18.40 6.67
CA GLN A 234 -15.22 18.62 7.97
C GLN A 234 -16.40 19.54 7.70
N VAL A 235 -17.61 19.00 7.64
CA VAL A 235 -18.82 19.85 7.66
C VAL A 235 -18.82 20.55 9.02
N VAL A 236 -18.33 21.78 9.06
CA VAL A 236 -18.60 22.66 10.19
C VAL A 236 -20.04 23.09 9.98
N GLU A 237 -20.97 22.49 10.73
CA GLU A 237 -22.33 23.00 10.82
C GLU A 237 -22.24 24.47 11.22
N SER A 238 -22.45 25.37 10.26
CA SER A 238 -22.54 26.79 10.53
C SER A 238 -23.75 26.98 11.44
N GLY A 239 -23.49 27.12 12.74
CA GLY A 239 -24.51 27.39 13.74
C GLY A 239 -25.33 28.59 13.29
N LYS A 240 -26.64 28.36 13.14
CA LYS A 240 -27.65 29.39 12.90
C LYS A 240 -27.37 30.57 13.83
N SER A 241 -26.90 31.68 13.26
CA SER A 241 -26.98 32.98 13.92
C SER A 241 -28.45 33.33 14.05
N GLY A 242 -29.04 32.97 15.19
CA GLY A 242 -30.33 33.49 15.61
C GLY A 242 -30.12 34.93 16.04
N ASN A 243 -30.31 35.87 15.12
CA ASN A 243 -30.57 37.27 15.47
C ASN A 243 -31.84 37.30 16.34
N PRO A 244 -31.81 37.78 17.59
CA PRO A 244 -33.01 38.27 18.23
C PRO A 244 -33.29 39.63 17.59
N SER A 245 -34.30 39.65 16.73
CA SER A 245 -34.86 40.89 16.20
C SER A 245 -35.26 41.80 17.36
N GLU A 246 -34.71 43.01 17.38
CA GLU A 246 -35.21 44.12 18.18
C GLU A 246 -36.65 44.42 17.78
N GLU A 247 -37.63 43.95 18.54
CA GLU A 247 -38.97 44.54 18.53
C GLU A 247 -39.00 45.69 19.53
N LYS A 248 -38.67 46.89 19.02
CA LYS A 248 -39.29 48.12 19.49
C LYS A 248 -40.77 48.05 19.14
N ASN A 249 -41.65 48.09 20.12
CA ASN A 249 -42.90 48.83 19.94
C ASN A 249 -43.29 49.57 21.21
N SER A 250 -43.34 50.89 21.07
CA SER A 250 -43.73 51.89 22.06
C SER A 250 -45.18 52.28 21.80
N SER A 251 -45.98 52.28 22.87
CA SER A 251 -47.14 53.15 23.13
C SER A 251 -48.42 52.99 22.29
N GLN A 252 -49.56 52.71 22.96
CA GLN A 252 -50.56 53.76 23.25
C GLN A 252 -51.70 53.25 24.17
N GLU A 253 -52.15 54.18 25.02
CA GLU A 253 -53.34 54.16 25.88
C GLU A 253 -54.67 53.98 25.10
N ASP A 254 -55.66 53.34 25.73
CA ASP A 254 -56.98 53.92 26.08
C ASP A 254 -58.07 52.82 26.20
N GLN A 255 -58.42 52.48 27.44
CA GLN A 255 -59.78 52.45 28.02
C GLN A 255 -59.82 51.69 29.36
#